data_AF-A0A7I8E9Z7-F1
#
_entry.id   AF-A0A7I8E9Z7-F1
#
_cell.length_a   1.000
_cell.length_b   1.000
_cell.length_c   1.000
_cell.angle_alpha   90.00
_cell.angle_beta   90.00
_cell.angle_gamma   90.00
#
_symmetry.space_group_name_H-M   'P 1'
#
loop_
_entity.id
_entity.type
_entity.pdbx_description
1 polymer ?
#
loop_
_entity_poly.entity_id
_entity_poly.type
_entity_poly.pdbx_seq_one_letter_code
_entity_poly.pdbx_strand_id
1 'polypeptide(L)'
;MAAPVVVPGVRLIRSTSTARPPPDDAVAALRQLVADLTDRASKPGYRGCAFINIAVEYPDRDHFARSFVADNKRQLLQRLTALATRTGARDPVALAKGLTLLIEGAYAASQTYAPDIGLLAALPATTDILIGAALAVR
;
A
#
# COMPACT_ATOMS: atom_id res chain seq x y z
N MET A 1 22.24 -10.61 -9.49
CA MET A 1 21.54 -10.05 -8.31
C MET A 1 21.84 -8.56 -8.28
N ALA A 2 20.85 -7.69 -8.56
CA ALA A 2 21.07 -6.24 -8.56
C ALA A 2 21.12 -5.72 -7.12
N ALA A 3 22.16 -4.94 -6.79
CA ALA A 3 22.30 -4.30 -5.49
C ALA A 3 21.16 -3.28 -5.25
N PRO A 4 20.72 -3.08 -4.00
CA PRO A 4 19.70 -2.08 -3.70
C PRO A 4 20.22 -0.68 -4.04
N VAL A 5 19.39 0.11 -4.73
CA VAL A 5 19.64 1.54 -4.97
C VAL A 5 19.48 2.27 -3.64
N VAL A 6 20.60 2.68 -3.04
CA VAL A 6 20.62 3.58 -1.88
C VAL A 6 20.62 5.01 -2.42
N VAL A 7 19.55 5.76 -2.20
CA VAL A 7 19.48 7.19 -2.54
C VAL A 7 19.98 8.00 -1.33
N PRO A 8 21.16 8.66 -1.41
CA PRO A 8 21.71 9.41 -0.30
C PRO A 8 20.75 10.52 0.15
N GLY A 9 20.51 10.64 1.46
CA GLY A 9 19.60 11.65 2.04
C GLY A 9 18.12 11.25 2.11
N VAL A 10 17.70 10.18 1.41
CA VAL A 10 16.34 9.62 1.58
C VAL A 10 16.36 8.65 2.75
N ARG A 11 15.92 9.09 3.93
CA ARG A 11 15.57 8.13 4.99
C ARG A 11 14.42 7.28 4.46
N LEU A 12 14.63 5.96 4.35
CA LEU A 12 13.51 5.03 4.25
C LEU A 12 12.53 5.40 5.35
N ILE A 13 11.29 5.74 4.98
CA ILE A 13 10.23 5.94 5.96
C ILE A 13 10.03 4.56 6.59
N ARG A 14 10.69 4.32 7.73
CA ARG A 14 10.36 3.19 8.59
C ARG A 14 8.88 3.35 8.92
N SER A 15 8.10 2.27 8.81
CA SER A 15 6.74 2.27 9.33
C SER A 15 6.81 2.80 10.77
N THR A 16 6.01 3.81 11.08
CA THR A 16 5.87 4.39 12.42
C THR A 16 5.03 3.49 13.33
N SER A 17 4.62 2.33 12.84
CA SER A 17 3.82 1.37 13.59
C SER A 17 4.66 0.67 14.66
N THR A 18 4.26 0.88 15.91
CA THR A 18 4.78 0.15 17.07
C THR A 18 4.09 -1.22 17.24
N ALA A 19 2.96 -1.43 16.56
CA ALA A 19 2.21 -2.67 16.58
C ALA A 19 2.69 -3.59 15.46
N ARG A 20 3.48 -4.60 15.81
CA ARG A 20 3.76 -5.72 14.89
C ARG A 20 2.66 -6.76 15.10
N PRO A 21 1.84 -7.06 14.08
CA PRO A 21 0.87 -8.14 14.19
C PRO A 21 1.63 -9.46 14.44
N PRO A 22 1.02 -10.43 15.14
CA PRO A 22 1.62 -11.73 15.34
C PRO A 22 2.13 -12.28 14.00
N PRO A 23 3.32 -12.92 13.96
CA PRO A 23 3.91 -13.42 12.71
C PRO A 23 2.94 -14.26 11.89
N ASP A 24 1.99 -14.93 12.55
CA ASP A 24 1.10 -15.95 11.98
C ASP A 24 -0.32 -15.45 11.65
N ASP A 25 -0.66 -14.19 11.93
CA ASP A 25 -1.96 -13.63 11.56
C ASP A 25 -1.84 -12.74 10.30
N ALA A 26 -2.03 -13.36 9.14
CA ALA A 26 -1.95 -12.68 7.85
C ALA A 26 -3.07 -11.65 7.64
N VAL A 27 -4.25 -11.87 8.24
CA VAL A 27 -5.36 -10.91 8.16
C VAL A 27 -5.04 -9.67 8.98
N ALA A 28 -4.54 -9.84 10.21
CA ALA A 28 -4.07 -8.73 11.03
C ALA A 28 -2.90 -7.99 10.36
N ALA A 29 -2.02 -8.70 9.65
CA ALA A 29 -0.93 -8.07 8.88
C ALA A 29 -1.44 -7.17 7.75
N LEU A 30 -2.45 -7.61 6.98
CA LEU A 30 -3.06 -6.79 5.95
C LEU A 30 -3.76 -5.56 6.54
N ARG A 31 -4.51 -5.75 7.64
CA ARG A 31 -5.16 -4.65 8.37
C ARG A 31 -4.16 -3.63 8.88
N GLN A 32 -3.05 -4.09 9.48
CA GLN A 32 -2.03 -3.21 10.01
C GLN A 32 -1.37 -2.38 8.90
N LEU A 33 -1.06 -2.99 7.75
CA LEU A 33 -0.51 -2.27 6.60
C LEU A 33 -1.41 -1.10 6.18
N VAL A 34 -2.72 -1.33 6.16
CA VAL A 34 -3.70 -0.30 5.84
C VAL A 34 -3.86 0.73 6.95
N ALA A 35 -3.86 0.32 8.21
CA ALA A 35 -3.90 1.22 9.36
C ALA A 35 -2.69 2.17 9.36
N ASP A 36 -1.49 1.64 9.11
CA ASP A 36 -0.26 2.41 8.98
C ASP A 36 -0.35 3.45 7.87
N LEU A 37 -0.91 3.05 6.71
CA LEU A 37 -1.15 3.96 5.60
C LEU A 37 -2.15 5.05 5.99
N THR A 38 -3.25 4.69 6.65
CA THR A 38 -4.31 5.61 7.06
C THR A 38 -3.77 6.67 8.02
N ASP A 39 -3.06 6.25 9.08
CA ASP A 39 -2.42 7.16 10.05
C ASP A 39 -1.47 8.12 9.35
N ARG A 40 -0.56 7.56 8.54
CA ARG A 40 0.50 8.33 7.91
C ARG A 40 -0.04 9.29 6.85
N ALA A 41 -1.07 8.89 6.10
CA ALA A 41 -1.71 9.70 5.07
C ALA A 41 -2.62 10.81 5.65
N SER A 42 -3.04 10.69 6.91
CA SER A 42 -3.86 11.69 7.60
C SER A 42 -3.04 12.78 8.29
N LYS A 43 -1.70 12.68 8.30
CA LYS A 43 -0.82 13.65 8.97
C LYS A 43 -0.67 14.94 8.14
N PRO A 44 -0.62 16.12 8.80
CA PRO A 44 -0.30 17.37 8.13
C PRO A 44 1.02 17.28 7.33
N GLY A 45 1.00 17.80 6.11
CA GLY A 45 2.18 17.80 5.23
C GLY A 45 2.46 16.49 4.50
N TYR A 46 1.59 15.48 4.60
CA TYR A 46 1.70 14.27 3.78
C TYR A 46 1.56 14.59 2.28
N ARG A 47 2.51 14.11 1.46
CA ARG A 47 2.57 14.38 0.01
C ARG A 47 2.34 13.14 -0.85
N GLY A 48 1.50 12.22 -0.38
CA GLY A 48 1.12 11.05 -1.16
C GLY A 48 2.24 10.01 -1.24
N CYS A 49 2.18 9.20 -2.29
CA CYS A 49 3.20 8.19 -2.57
C CYS A 49 4.36 8.80 -3.33
N ALA A 50 5.57 8.73 -2.77
CA ALA A 50 6.78 9.20 -3.46
C ALA A 50 6.96 8.57 -4.86
N PHE A 51 6.58 7.30 -5.03
CA PHE A 51 6.69 6.61 -6.31
C PHE A 51 5.65 7.07 -7.35
N ILE A 52 4.46 7.49 -6.91
CA ILE A 52 3.47 8.09 -7.81
C ILE A 52 3.97 9.46 -8.27
N ASN A 53 4.51 10.27 -7.35
CA ASN A 53 5.07 11.57 -7.70
C ASN A 53 6.23 11.40 -8.68
N ILE A 54 7.20 10.51 -8.42
CA ILE A 54 8.26 10.19 -9.40
C ILE A 54 7.67 9.79 -10.77
N ALA A 55 6.59 9.01 -10.81
CA ALA A 55 5.95 8.65 -12.07
C ALA A 55 5.30 9.83 -12.81
N VAL A 56 4.81 10.85 -12.10
CA VAL A 56 4.24 12.06 -12.71
C VAL A 56 5.36 12.92 -13.32
N GLU A 57 6.45 13.10 -12.60
CA GLU A 57 7.58 13.94 -13.01
C GLU A 57 8.37 13.37 -14.19
N TYR A 58 8.39 12.04 -14.33
CA TYR A 58 9.07 11.33 -15.42
C TYR A 58 8.04 10.59 -16.30
N PRO A 59 7.43 11.25 -17.32
CA PRO A 59 6.37 10.65 -18.12
C PRO A 59 6.85 9.58 -19.11
N ASP A 60 8.12 9.66 -19.55
CA ASP A 60 8.74 8.64 -20.40
C ASP A 60 8.88 7.33 -19.63
N ARG A 61 8.21 6.27 -20.13
CA ARG A 61 8.16 4.95 -19.50
C ARG A 61 9.52 4.24 -19.50
N ASP A 62 10.41 4.59 -20.42
CA ASP A 62 11.73 3.96 -20.55
C ASP A 62 12.80 4.69 -19.72
N HIS A 63 12.45 5.81 -19.09
CA HIS A 63 13.34 6.54 -18.18
C HIS A 63 13.71 5.69 -16.95
N PHE A 64 14.96 5.74 -16.49
CA PHE A 64 15.44 4.91 -15.37
C PHE A 64 14.64 5.10 -14.07
N ALA A 65 14.08 6.30 -13.83
CA ALA A 65 13.22 6.54 -12.67
C ALA A 65 11.93 5.68 -12.72
N ARG A 66 11.46 5.33 -13.93
CA ARG A 66 10.28 4.49 -14.12
C ARG A 66 10.53 3.01 -13.86
N SER A 67 11.72 2.51 -14.13
CA SER A 67 12.08 1.15 -13.72
C SER A 67 12.10 1.02 -12.19
N PHE A 68 12.66 2.02 -11.50
CA PHE A 68 12.64 2.09 -10.03
C PHE A 68 11.23 2.11 -9.44
N VAL A 69 10.32 2.91 -10.03
CA VAL A 69 8.89 2.91 -9.64
C VAL A 69 8.26 1.54 -9.90
N ALA A 70 8.46 0.96 -11.08
CA ALA A 70 7.88 -0.33 -11.45
C ALA A 70 8.33 -1.44 -10.49
N ASP A 71 9.60 -1.47 -10.10
CA ASP A 71 10.13 -2.46 -9.17
C ASP A 71 9.52 -2.31 -7.78
N ASN A 72 9.36 -1.08 -7.28
CA ASN A 72 8.67 -0.86 -6.00
C ASN A 72 7.21 -1.35 -6.03
N LYS A 73 6.47 -1.01 -7.09
CA LYS A 73 5.07 -1.40 -7.24
C LYS A 73 4.91 -2.92 -7.39
N ARG A 74 5.83 -3.58 -8.12
CA ARG A 74 5.90 -5.05 -8.18
C ARG A 74 6.13 -5.67 -6.81
N GLN A 75 7.08 -5.14 -6.03
CA GLN A 75 7.36 -5.65 -4.68
C GLN A 75 6.18 -5.44 -3.74
N LEU A 76 5.45 -4.33 -3.83
CA LEU A 76 4.21 -4.12 -3.08
C LEU A 76 3.17 -5.20 -3.40
N LEU A 77 2.88 -5.42 -4.69
CA LEU A 77 1.92 -6.44 -5.11
C LEU A 77 2.36 -7.84 -4.68
N GLN A 78 3.65 -8.18 -4.78
CA GLN A 78 4.19 -9.46 -4.31
C GLN A 78 3.98 -9.66 -2.81
N ARG A 79 4.26 -8.63 -1.99
CA ARG A 79 4.06 -8.70 -0.53
C ARG A 79 2.58 -8.89 -0.18
N LEU A 80 1.69 -8.14 -0.84
CA LEU A 80 0.24 -8.29 -0.65
C LEU A 80 -0.25 -9.67 -1.09
N THR A 81 0.28 -10.21 -2.19
CA THR A 81 -0.04 -11.56 -2.67
C THR A 81 0.40 -12.63 -1.68
N ALA A 82 1.60 -12.51 -1.10
CA ALA A 82 2.09 -13.44 -0.09
C ALA A 82 1.22 -13.40 1.18
N LEU A 83 0.83 -12.21 1.64
CA LEU A 83 -0.09 -12.08 2.77
C LEU A 83 -1.48 -12.63 2.45
N ALA A 84 -2.06 -12.26 1.31
CA ALA A 84 -3.37 -12.75 0.86
C ALA A 84 -3.40 -14.29 0.70
N THR A 85 -2.28 -14.91 0.30
CA THR A 85 -2.20 -16.37 0.19
C THR A 85 -2.31 -17.03 1.57
N ARG A 86 -1.72 -16.40 2.58
CA ARG A 86 -1.72 -16.89 3.97
C ARG A 86 -3.04 -16.64 4.71
N THR A 87 -3.96 -15.85 4.17
CA THR A 87 -5.27 -15.63 4.80
C THR A 87 -6.26 -16.76 4.53
N GLY A 88 -6.00 -17.64 3.55
CA GLY A 88 -6.98 -18.62 3.07
C GLY A 88 -8.04 -18.03 2.14
N ALA A 89 -7.78 -16.86 1.55
CA ALA A 89 -8.66 -16.26 0.54
C ALA A 89 -8.93 -17.22 -0.62
N ARG A 90 -10.18 -17.23 -1.12
CA ARG A 90 -10.60 -18.07 -2.26
C ARG A 90 -9.81 -17.77 -3.52
N ASP A 91 -9.53 -16.49 -3.76
CA ASP A 91 -8.64 -16.02 -4.82
C ASP A 91 -7.65 -15.00 -4.21
N PRO A 92 -6.48 -15.46 -3.75
CA PRO A 92 -5.48 -14.60 -3.14
C PRO A 92 -4.95 -13.52 -4.09
N VAL A 93 -4.89 -13.81 -5.39
CA VAL A 93 -4.39 -12.87 -6.40
C VAL A 93 -5.39 -11.75 -6.61
N ALA A 94 -6.68 -12.06 -6.69
CA ALA A 94 -7.74 -11.06 -6.77
C ALA A 94 -7.77 -10.18 -5.52
N LEU A 95 -7.68 -10.77 -4.31
CA LEU A 95 -7.61 -10.00 -3.07
C LEU A 95 -6.40 -9.05 -3.08
N ALA A 96 -5.22 -9.53 -3.42
CA ALA A 96 -4.00 -8.71 -3.46
C ALA A 96 -4.10 -7.55 -4.47
N LYS A 97 -4.66 -7.79 -5.66
CA LYS A 97 -4.89 -6.74 -6.66
C LYS A 97 -5.91 -5.70 -6.17
N GLY A 98 -7.02 -6.15 -5.55
CA GLY A 98 -8.03 -5.26 -4.98
C GLY A 98 -7.46 -4.37 -3.88
N LEU A 99 -6.69 -4.95 -2.96
CA LEU A 99 -6.00 -4.20 -1.91
C LEU A 99 -4.96 -3.22 -2.48
N THR A 100 -4.23 -3.62 -3.53
CA THR A 100 -3.27 -2.73 -4.20
C THR A 100 -4.00 -1.52 -4.79
N LEU A 101 -5.10 -1.72 -5.53
CA LEU A 101 -5.89 -0.62 -6.08
C LEU A 101 -6.44 0.30 -4.99
N LEU A 102 -6.92 -0.26 -3.88
CA LEU A 102 -7.40 0.51 -2.73
C LEU A 102 -6.28 1.37 -2.11
N ILE A 103 -5.06 0.83 -1.98
CA ILE A 103 -3.87 1.55 -1.51
C ILE A 103 -3.47 2.68 -2.47
N GLU A 104 -3.46 2.43 -3.78
CA GLU A 104 -3.20 3.48 -4.78
C GLU A 104 -4.25 4.59 -4.70
N GLY A 105 -5.53 4.22 -4.52
CA GLY A 105 -6.63 5.15 -4.31
C GLY A 105 -6.46 6.00 -3.06
N ALA A 106 -6.01 5.40 -1.95
CA ALA A 106 -5.70 6.15 -0.72
C ALA A 106 -4.56 7.16 -0.92
N TYR A 107 -3.52 6.78 -1.67
CA TYR A 107 -2.45 7.73 -2.01
C TYR A 107 -2.96 8.90 -2.83
N ALA A 108 -3.78 8.65 -3.86
CA ALA A 108 -4.37 9.71 -4.67
C ALA A 108 -5.32 10.59 -3.84
N ALA A 109 -6.23 9.97 -3.07
CA ALA A 109 -7.19 10.68 -2.23
C ALA A 109 -6.53 11.62 -1.22
N SER A 110 -5.39 11.20 -0.64
CA SER A 110 -4.60 12.03 0.27
C SER A 110 -4.03 13.30 -0.37
N GLN A 111 -4.04 13.41 -1.70
CA GLN A 111 -3.55 14.58 -2.43
C GLN A 111 -4.67 15.41 -3.06
N THR A 112 -5.82 14.80 -3.34
CA THR A 112 -6.90 15.48 -4.08
C THR A 112 -8.05 15.94 -3.20
N TYR A 113 -8.31 15.27 -2.07
CA TYR A 113 -9.40 15.62 -1.18
C TYR A 113 -8.89 16.45 0.00
N ALA A 114 -9.70 17.44 0.40
CA ALA A 114 -9.43 18.22 1.60
C ALA A 114 -9.61 17.34 2.86
N PRO A 115 -8.81 17.55 3.93
CA PRO A 115 -8.84 16.71 5.12
C PRO A 115 -10.20 16.65 5.84
N ASP A 116 -11.01 17.70 5.73
CA ASP A 116 -12.35 17.81 6.33
C ASP A 116 -13.37 16.83 5.74
N ILE A 117 -13.17 16.38 4.50
CA ILE A 117 -13.99 15.33 3.87
C ILE A 117 -13.82 13.98 4.58
N GLY A 118 -12.68 13.76 5.27
CA GLY A 118 -12.46 12.54 6.05
C GLY A 118 -12.41 11.25 5.23
N LEU A 119 -12.21 11.31 3.91
CA LEU A 119 -12.31 10.16 3.01
C LEU A 119 -11.38 9.00 3.41
N LEU A 120 -10.17 9.31 3.89
CA LEU A 120 -9.20 8.31 4.33
C LEU A 120 -9.67 7.48 5.53
N ALA A 121 -10.60 7.99 6.34
CA ALA A 121 -11.16 7.25 7.47
C ALA A 121 -11.96 6.02 7.04
N ALA A 122 -12.43 5.96 5.78
CA ALA A 122 -13.13 4.80 5.22
C ALA A 122 -12.19 3.65 4.81
N LEU A 123 -10.87 3.89 4.76
CA LEU A 123 -9.90 2.93 4.22
C LEU A 123 -9.83 1.60 5.01
N PRO A 124 -9.80 1.61 6.37
CA PRO A 124 -9.80 0.37 7.14
C PRO A 124 -11.10 -0.44 6.94
N ALA A 125 -12.25 0.20 7.01
CA ALA A 125 -13.55 -0.47 6.84
C ALA A 125 -13.70 -1.07 5.43
N THR A 126 -13.24 -0.36 4.40
CA THR A 126 -13.27 -0.87 3.01
C THR A 126 -12.33 -2.07 2.83
N THR A 127 -11.19 -2.06 3.53
CA THR A 127 -10.26 -3.19 3.56
C THR A 127 -10.90 -4.42 4.20
N ASP A 128 -11.62 -4.23 5.32
CA ASP A 128 -12.35 -5.32 5.98
C ASP A 128 -13.44 -5.91 5.10
N ILE A 129 -14.16 -5.09 4.33
CA ILE A 129 -15.15 -5.57 3.36
C ILE A 129 -14.48 -6.44 2.30
N LEU A 130 -13.35 -6.01 1.72
CA LEU A 130 -12.63 -6.79 0.71
C LEU A 130 -12.09 -8.12 1.28
N ILE A 131 -11.51 -8.10 2.48
CA ILE A 131 -11.02 -9.30 3.16
C ILE A 131 -12.19 -10.25 3.46
N GLY A 132 -13.29 -9.73 4.03
CA GLY A 132 -14.47 -10.52 4.34
C GLY A 132 -15.06 -11.20 3.11
N ALA A 133 -15.20 -10.47 2.00
CA ALA A 133 -15.68 -11.03 0.74
C ALA A 133 -14.75 -12.11 0.17
N ALA A 134 -13.44 -11.96 0.36
CA ALA A 134 -12.44 -12.93 -0.10
C ALA A 134 -12.42 -14.22 0.75
N LEU A 135 -12.76 -14.12 2.05
CA LEU A 135 -12.78 -15.23 3.00
C LEU A 135 -14.14 -15.93 3.14
N ALA A 136 -15.23 -15.29 2.72
CA ALA A 136 -16.56 -15.89 2.77
C ALA A 136 -16.60 -17.23 2.00
N VAL A 137 -16.97 -18.30 2.70
CA VAL A 137 -17.23 -19.63 2.11
C VAL A 137 -18.55 -19.54 1.33
N ARG A 138 -18.58 -20.09 0.12
CA ARG A 138 -19.83 -20.31 -0.62
C ARG A 138 -20.37 -21.69 -0.26
#